data_AF-A0A4Y2TUN1-F1
#
_entry.id   AF-A0A4Y2TUN1-F1
#
_cell.length_a   1.000
_cell.length_b   1.000
_cell.length_c   1.000
_cell.angle_alpha   90.00
_cell.angle_beta   90.00
_cell.angle_gamma   90.00
#
_symmetry.space_group_name_H-M   'P 1'
#
loop_
_entity.id
_entity.type
_entity.pdbx_description
1 polymer ?
#
loop_
_entity_poly.entity_id
_entity_poly.type
_entity_poly.pdbx_seq_one_letter_code
_entity_poly.pdbx_strand_id
1 'polypeptide(L)'
;MLTPSTLLPKLILQDLWKSHFSWEEELPFTFVDKFSKWLNELYLLKDVTLPRFMNLNETSELHVFVDACKVAYAACVFVRSEVEGESKVRLILAKNRVAPLKSLSIPRLELMACCIGARLVNSVIKAIDASSIKVTLWSDSTVALWWIKEYGDWSVFVAVALKRSES
;
A
#
# COMPACT_ATOMS: atom_id res chain seq x y z
N MET A 1 4.85 0.45 -11.86
CA MET A 1 4.13 -0.09 -10.69
C MET A 1 2.84 -0.71 -11.15
N LEU A 2 2.51 -1.91 -10.67
CA LEU A 2 1.30 -2.67 -11.03
C LEU A 2 0.42 -2.93 -9.79
N THR A 3 0.70 -2.25 -8.68
CA THR A 3 0.14 -2.61 -7.37
C THR A 3 -1.39 -2.68 -7.37
N PRO A 4 -2.15 -1.68 -7.87
CA PRO A 4 -3.61 -1.75 -7.91
C PRO A 4 -4.13 -2.93 -8.75
N SER A 5 -3.54 -3.17 -9.93
CA SER A 5 -3.98 -4.24 -10.83
C SER A 5 -3.69 -5.64 -10.30
N THR A 6 -2.75 -5.80 -9.36
CA THR A 6 -2.47 -7.11 -8.75
C THR A 6 -3.41 -7.48 -7.60
N LEU A 7 -4.30 -6.60 -7.13
CA LEU A 7 -5.16 -6.92 -5.98
C LEU A 7 -6.23 -7.96 -6.33
N LEU A 8 -6.96 -7.74 -7.43
CA LEU A 8 -8.04 -8.61 -7.88
C LEU A 8 -7.60 -10.07 -8.11
N PRO A 9 -6.50 -10.36 -8.84
CA PRO A 9 -6.04 -11.75 -9.01
C PRO A 9 -5.62 -12.39 -7.69
N LYS A 10 -5.07 -11.63 -6.73
CA LYS A 10 -4.76 -12.16 -5.39
C LYS A 10 -6.03 -12.51 -4.60
N LEU A 11 -7.10 -11.73 -4.74
CA LEU A 11 -8.39 -12.03 -4.13
C LEU A 11 -9.03 -13.29 -4.73
N ILE A 12 -9.02 -13.38 -6.07
CA ILE A 12 -9.49 -14.58 -6.79
C ILE A 12 -8.72 -15.82 -6.31
N LEU A 13 -7.40 -15.74 -6.23
CA LEU A 13 -6.56 -16.84 -5.75
C LEU A 13 -6.87 -17.22 -4.30
N GLN A 14 -7.06 -16.23 -3.42
CA GLN A 14 -7.42 -16.49 -2.03
C GLN A 14 -8.78 -17.21 -1.94
N ASP A 15 -9.76 -16.81 -2.74
CA ASP A 15 -11.08 -17.42 -2.74
C ASP A 15 -11.06 -18.84 -3.30
N LEU A 16 -10.28 -19.09 -4.36
CA LEU A 16 -10.06 -20.44 -4.90
C LEU A 16 -9.48 -21.40 -3.85
N TRP A 17 -8.50 -20.92 -3.07
CA TRP A 17 -7.90 -21.73 -2.00
C TRP A 17 -8.88 -22.03 -0.86
N LYS A 18 -9.86 -21.16 -0.59
CA LYS A 18 -10.94 -21.43 0.38
C LYS A 18 -11.90 -22.51 -0.11
N SER A 19 -12.07 -22.64 -1.42
CA SER A 19 -13.00 -23.60 -2.02
C SER A 19 -12.45 -25.03 -2.07
N HIS A 20 -11.19 -25.25 -1.67
CA HIS A 20 -10.57 -26.58 -1.57
C HIS A 20 -10.64 -27.42 -2.86
N PHE A 21 -10.60 -26.77 -4.03
CA PHE A 21 -10.57 -27.47 -5.32
C PHE A 21 -9.33 -28.34 -5.46
N SER A 22 -9.50 -29.53 -6.04
CA SER A 22 -8.38 -30.35 -6.52
C SER A 22 -7.71 -29.70 -7.74
N TRP A 23 -6.47 -30.06 -8.02
CA TRP A 23 -5.74 -29.59 -9.21
C TRP A 23 -6.38 -30.06 -10.53
N GLU A 24 -7.11 -31.17 -10.50
CA GLU A 24 -7.77 -31.79 -11.65
C GLU A 24 -9.22 -31.33 -11.86
N GLU A 25 -9.77 -30.56 -10.91
CA GLU A 25 -11.16 -30.09 -10.98
C GLU A 25 -11.29 -28.86 -11.85
N GLU A 26 -12.30 -28.85 -12.72
CA GLU A 26 -12.63 -27.67 -13.52
C GLU A 26 -13.11 -26.53 -12.62
N LEU A 27 -12.56 -25.33 -12.86
CA LEU A 27 -12.96 -24.15 -12.12
C LEU A 27 -14.37 -23.70 -12.50
N PRO A 28 -15.20 -23.30 -11.53
CA PRO A 28 -16.51 -22.72 -11.82
C PRO A 28 -16.38 -21.52 -12.76
N PHE A 29 -17.33 -21.39 -13.69
CA PHE A 29 -17.39 -20.30 -14.66
C PHE A 29 -17.28 -18.90 -14.01
N THR A 30 -17.77 -18.76 -12.77
CA THR A 30 -17.68 -17.50 -12.00
C THR A 30 -16.25 -17.04 -11.73
N PHE A 31 -15.31 -17.96 -11.49
CA PHE A 31 -13.90 -17.62 -11.29
C PHE A 31 -13.21 -17.33 -12.63
N VAL A 32 -13.53 -18.13 -13.65
CA VAL A 32 -13.00 -17.98 -15.01
C VAL A 32 -13.41 -16.63 -15.59
N ASP A 33 -14.68 -16.25 -15.49
CA ASP A 33 -15.21 -14.98 -15.97
C ASP A 33 -14.55 -13.78 -15.26
N LYS A 34 -14.45 -13.83 -13.92
CA LYS A 34 -13.77 -12.78 -13.14
C LYS A 34 -12.30 -12.60 -13.54
N PHE A 35 -11.57 -13.70 -13.68
CA PHE A 35 -10.16 -13.65 -14.08
C PHE A 35 -10.01 -13.18 -15.53
N SER A 36 -10.89 -13.61 -16.43
CA SER A 36 -10.89 -13.20 -17.83
C SER A 36 -11.18 -11.71 -17.98
N LYS A 37 -12.14 -11.17 -17.23
CA LYS A 37 -12.41 -9.72 -17.17
C LYS A 37 -11.18 -8.94 -16.74
N TRP A 38 -10.55 -9.35 -15.64
CA TRP A 38 -9.30 -8.74 -15.18
C TRP A 38 -8.19 -8.80 -16.25
N LEU A 39 -8.00 -9.95 -16.89
CA LEU A 39 -7.01 -10.15 -17.94
C LEU A 39 -7.28 -9.22 -19.13
N ASN A 40 -8.55 -9.10 -19.53
CA ASN A 40 -8.98 -8.21 -20.59
C ASN A 40 -8.83 -6.73 -20.24
N GLU A 41 -8.73 -6.34 -18.97
CA GLU A 41 -8.47 -4.95 -18.58
C GLU A 41 -6.97 -4.63 -18.51
N LEU A 42 -6.08 -5.63 -18.53
CA LEU A 42 -4.64 -5.41 -18.41
C LEU A 42 -4.06 -4.54 -19.54
N TYR A 43 -4.68 -4.53 -20.73
CA TYR A 43 -4.21 -3.66 -21.81
C TYR A 43 -4.30 -2.18 -21.44
N LEU A 44 -5.23 -1.77 -20.55
CA LEU A 44 -5.37 -0.37 -20.10
C LEU A 44 -4.14 0.12 -19.33
N LEU A 45 -3.34 -0.81 -18.78
CA LEU A 45 -2.10 -0.45 -18.07
C LEU A 45 -1.03 0.11 -19.01
N LYS A 46 -1.14 -0.11 -20.32
CA LYS A 46 -0.25 0.50 -21.31
C LYS A 46 -0.36 2.02 -21.33
N ASP A 47 -1.54 2.54 -20.99
CA ASP A 47 -1.86 3.96 -21.02
C ASP A 47 -1.49 4.66 -19.68
N VAL A 48 -1.16 3.87 -18.64
CA VAL A 48 -0.73 4.39 -17.34
C VAL A 48 0.75 4.74 -17.37
N THR A 49 1.04 6.03 -17.49
CA THR A 49 2.41 6.55 -17.44
C THR A 49 2.75 7.00 -16.02
N LEU A 50 3.78 6.39 -15.43
CA LEU A 50 4.34 6.81 -14.15
C LEU A 50 5.76 7.33 -14.37
N PRO A 51 6.03 8.62 -14.10
CA PRO A 51 7.36 9.18 -14.29
C PRO A 51 8.33 8.55 -13.28
N ARG A 52 9.33 7.82 -13.78
CA ARG A 52 10.32 7.10 -12.95
C ARG A 52 11.43 8.00 -12.41
N PHE A 53 11.73 9.09 -13.11
CA PHE A 53 12.80 9.99 -12.71
C PHE A 53 12.35 10.88 -11.55
N MET A 54 13.21 10.94 -10.53
CA MET A 54 12.98 11.71 -9.31
C MET A 54 14.22 12.55 -9.04
N ASN A 55 14.06 13.88 -9.09
CA ASN A 55 15.08 14.79 -8.59
C ASN A 55 14.85 14.97 -7.10
N LEU A 56 15.60 14.21 -6.30
CA LEU A 56 15.67 14.46 -4.86
C LEU A 56 16.52 15.71 -4.63
N ASN A 57 16.08 16.53 -3.69
CA ASN A 57 16.74 17.75 -3.26
C ASN A 57 16.58 17.92 -1.74
N GLU A 58 17.20 18.96 -1.18
CA GLU A 58 17.19 19.20 0.27
C GLU A 58 15.78 19.46 0.84
N THR A 59 14.85 19.93 0.00
CA THR A 59 13.44 20.17 0.38
C THR A 59 12.55 18.94 0.19
N SER A 60 13.13 17.80 -0.21
CA SER A 60 12.36 16.59 -0.47
C SER A 60 11.84 15.94 0.81
N GLU A 61 10.57 15.53 0.77
CA GLU A 61 9.87 14.86 1.85
C GLU A 61 9.21 13.58 1.33
N LEU A 62 9.23 12.52 2.13
CA LEU A 62 8.50 11.29 1.87
C LEU A 62 7.15 11.31 2.60
N HIS A 63 6.09 11.04 1.86
CA HIS A 63 4.74 10.90 2.39
C HIS A 63 4.21 9.51 2.11
N VAL A 64 3.81 8.82 3.16
CA VAL A 64 3.27 7.46 3.06
C VAL A 64 1.79 7.52 3.40
N PHE A 65 0.93 7.06 2.51
CA PHE A 65 -0.49 6.94 2.78
C PHE A 65 -0.81 5.47 2.96
N VAL A 66 -1.57 5.15 4.00
CA VAL A 66 -2.04 3.80 4.28
C VAL A 66 -3.55 3.79 4.36
N ASP A 67 -4.14 2.68 3.94
CA ASP A 67 -5.58 2.47 3.94
C ASP A 67 -5.88 0.98 4.11
N ALA A 68 -6.99 0.64 4.73
CA ALA A 68 -7.48 -0.72 4.84
C ALA A 68 -8.99 -0.84 4.64
N CYS A 69 -9.38 -1.97 4.06
CA CYS A 69 -10.76 -2.38 3.94
C CYS A 69 -10.90 -3.85 4.36
N LYS A 70 -12.14 -4.37 4.34
CA LYS A 70 -12.45 -5.75 4.78
C LYS A 70 -11.63 -6.83 4.07
N VAL A 71 -11.24 -6.58 2.82
CA VAL A 71 -10.61 -7.58 1.95
C VAL A 71 -9.11 -7.36 1.75
N ALA A 72 -8.60 -6.17 2.03
CA ALA A 72 -7.22 -5.81 1.74
C ALA A 72 -6.74 -4.61 2.54
N TYR A 73 -5.43 -4.44 2.61
CA TYR A 73 -4.79 -3.26 3.17
C TYR A 73 -3.58 -2.88 2.33
N ALA A 74 -3.28 -1.58 2.24
CA ALA A 74 -2.29 -1.06 1.33
C ALA A 74 -1.52 0.13 1.90
N ALA A 75 -0.37 0.41 1.28
CA ALA A 75 0.44 1.58 1.53
C ALA A 75 1.05 2.10 0.24
N CYS A 76 1.11 3.42 0.08
CA CYS A 76 1.71 4.13 -1.05
C CYS A 76 2.70 5.17 -0.54
N VAL A 77 3.91 5.18 -1.08
CA VAL A 77 4.98 6.14 -0.77
C VAL A 77 5.10 7.12 -1.92
N PHE A 78 4.94 8.40 -1.60
CA PHE A 78 5.15 9.53 -2.49
C PHE A 78 6.38 10.31 -2.04
N VAL A 79 7.07 10.91 -3.00
CA VAL A 79 8.01 11.99 -2.75
C VAL A 79 7.36 13.30 -3.14
N ARG A 80 7.47 14.27 -2.25
CA ARG A 80 7.20 15.68 -2.51
C ARG A 80 8.54 16.39 -2.58
N SER A 81 8.78 17.14 -3.64
CA SER A 81 9.99 17.93 -3.84
C SER A 81 9.61 19.31 -4.38
N GLU A 82 10.30 20.35 -3.95
CA GLU A 82 10.10 21.69 -4.50
C GLU A 82 11.12 21.95 -5.60
N VAL A 83 10.66 22.22 -6.83
CA VAL A 83 11.53 22.50 -7.98
C VAL A 83 11.07 23.82 -8.57
N GLU A 84 11.95 24.82 -8.60
CA GLU A 84 11.66 26.15 -9.16
C GLU A 84 10.43 26.85 -8.51
N GLY A 85 10.22 26.62 -7.21
CA GLY A 85 9.07 27.18 -6.47
C GLY A 85 7.77 26.39 -6.64
N GLU A 86 7.76 25.31 -7.41
CA GLU A 86 6.60 24.42 -7.57
C GLU A 86 6.77 23.13 -6.75
N SER A 87 5.74 22.78 -5.98
CA SER A 87 5.67 21.48 -5.30
C SER A 87 5.28 20.38 -6.31
N LYS A 88 6.21 19.46 -6.58
CA LYS A 88 5.96 18.27 -7.42
C LYS A 88 5.82 17.04 -6.53
N VAL A 89 4.77 16.26 -6.76
CA VAL A 89 4.50 15.01 -6.04
C VAL A 89 4.59 13.84 -7.02
N ARG A 90 5.34 12.80 -6.64
CA ARG A 90 5.51 11.59 -7.46
C ARG A 90 5.35 10.33 -6.62
N LEU A 91 4.66 9.34 -7.17
CA LEU A 91 4.55 8.02 -6.56
C LEU A 91 5.84 7.23 -6.76
N ILE A 92 6.48 6.82 -5.67
CA ILE A 92 7.70 6.00 -5.69
C ILE A 92 7.33 4.53 -5.75
N LEU A 93 6.53 4.09 -4.78
CA LEU A 93 6.26 2.68 -4.54
C LEU A 93 4.94 2.52 -3.82
N ALA A 94 4.25 1.42 -4.08
CA ALA A 94 3.03 1.06 -3.40
C ALA A 94 3.01 -0.44 -3.21
N LYS A 95 2.40 -0.88 -2.11
CA LYS A 95 2.26 -2.28 -1.75
C LYS A 95 0.86 -2.52 -1.23
N ASN A 96 0.24 -3.61 -1.67
CA ASN A 96 -0.99 -4.12 -1.08
C ASN A 96 -0.80 -5.55 -0.58
N ARG A 97 -1.68 -5.94 0.34
CA ARG A 97 -1.82 -7.30 0.84
C ARG A 97 -3.30 -7.62 0.99
N VAL A 98 -3.65 -8.86 0.70
CA VAL A 98 -5.00 -9.37 0.98
C VAL A 98 -5.15 -9.55 2.48
N ALA A 99 -6.32 -9.24 3.01
CA ALA A 99 -6.64 -9.46 4.42
C ALA A 99 -6.47 -10.95 4.78
N PRO A 100 -6.00 -11.28 5.99
CA PRO A 100 -5.90 -12.66 6.44
C PRO A 100 -7.24 -13.39 6.37
N LEU A 101 -7.19 -14.71 6.15
CA LEU A 101 -8.39 -15.56 6.15
C LEU A 101 -9.15 -15.51 7.47
N LYS A 102 -8.40 -15.42 8.59
CA LYS A 102 -9.00 -15.16 9.90
C LYS A 102 -9.50 -13.72 9.92
N SER A 103 -10.82 -13.56 10.04
CA SER A 103 -11.46 -12.24 10.07
C SER A 103 -10.84 -11.36 11.16
N LEU A 104 -10.24 -10.26 10.73
CA LEU A 104 -9.76 -9.19 11.59
C LEU A 104 -10.76 -8.04 11.57
N SER A 105 -10.81 -7.29 12.67
CA SER A 105 -11.57 -6.04 12.70
C SER A 105 -10.88 -4.99 11.81
N ILE A 106 -11.67 -4.05 11.27
CA ILE A 106 -11.13 -2.93 10.47
C ILE A 106 -9.98 -2.21 11.20
N PRO A 107 -10.09 -1.84 12.49
CA PRO A 107 -8.98 -1.17 13.17
C PRO A 107 -7.67 -1.97 13.21
N ARG A 108 -7.74 -3.32 13.26
CA ARG A 108 -6.54 -4.15 13.18
C ARG A 108 -5.94 -4.18 11.79
N LEU A 109 -6.78 -4.18 10.75
CA LEU A 109 -6.30 -4.09 9.36
C LEU A 109 -5.67 -2.72 9.09
N GLU A 110 -6.23 -1.64 9.63
CA GLU A 110 -5.63 -0.30 9.61
C GLU A 110 -4.24 -0.28 10.27
N LEU A 111 -4.11 -0.90 11.44
CA LEU A 111 -2.82 -1.03 12.11
C LEU A 111 -1.82 -1.85 11.26
N MET A 112 -2.29 -2.89 10.57
CA MET A 112 -1.46 -3.64 9.63
C MET A 112 -1.06 -2.81 8.40
N ALA A 113 -1.93 -1.92 7.92
CA ALA A 113 -1.65 -0.95 6.87
C ALA A 113 -0.50 -0.01 7.29
N CYS A 114 -0.61 0.59 8.49
CA CYS A 114 0.47 1.38 9.11
C CYS A 114 1.79 0.61 9.16
N CYS A 115 1.75 -0.65 9.62
CA CYS A 115 2.94 -1.50 9.72
C CYS A 115 3.61 -1.76 8.36
N ILE A 116 2.84 -2.06 7.31
CA ILE A 116 3.42 -2.23 5.98
C ILE A 116 3.91 -0.91 5.39
N GLY A 117 3.25 0.22 5.66
CA GLY A 117 3.69 1.55 5.24
C GLY A 117 5.03 1.92 5.85
N ALA A 118 5.21 1.68 7.15
CA ALA A 118 6.47 1.92 7.87
C ALA A 118 7.62 1.07 7.32
N ARG A 119 7.36 -0.22 7.05
CA ARG A 119 8.35 -1.09 6.39
C ARG A 119 8.67 -0.64 4.98
N LEU A 120 7.64 -0.25 4.22
CA LEU A 120 7.77 0.15 2.82
C LEU A 120 8.65 1.38 2.68
N VAL A 121 8.42 2.40 3.51
CA VAL A 121 9.23 3.62 3.47
C VAL A 121 10.66 3.38 3.93
N ASN A 122 10.89 2.52 4.93
CA ASN A 122 12.24 2.14 5.33
C ASN A 122 13.00 1.45 4.19
N SER A 123 12.32 0.59 3.40
CA SER A 123 12.92 0.02 2.19
C SER A 123 13.24 1.09 1.13
N VAL A 124 12.36 2.09 0.97
CA VAL A 124 12.60 3.21 0.04
C VAL A 124 13.81 4.03 0.48
N ILE A 125 13.88 4.45 1.74
CA ILE A 125 15.00 5.24 2.31
C ILE A 125 16.33 4.55 2.07
N LYS A 126 16.40 3.25 2.35
CA LYS A 126 17.60 2.43 2.10
C LYS A 126 17.97 2.35 0.61
N ALA A 127 16.98 2.31 -0.27
CA ALA A 127 17.22 2.20 -1.71
C ALA A 127 17.68 3.52 -2.35
N ILE A 128 17.27 4.67 -1.79
CA ILE A 128 17.65 6.00 -2.28
C ILE A 128 18.78 6.65 -1.47
N ASP A 129 19.33 5.94 -0.48
CA ASP A 129 20.38 6.40 0.44
C ASP A 129 20.10 7.76 1.12
N ALA A 130 18.83 8.05 1.40
CA ALA A 130 18.39 9.34 1.94
C ALA A 130 18.06 9.24 3.43
N SER A 131 19.05 8.92 4.26
CA SER A 131 18.87 8.63 5.69
C SER A 131 18.29 9.80 6.51
N SER A 132 18.46 11.04 6.05
CA SER A 132 17.98 12.26 6.71
C SER A 132 16.67 12.82 6.12
N ILE A 133 16.07 12.15 5.13
CA ILE A 133 14.85 12.65 4.50
C ILE A 133 13.70 12.68 5.50
N LYS A 134 12.93 13.77 5.49
CA LYS A 134 11.76 13.90 6.35
C LYS A 134 10.66 12.96 5.88
N VAL A 135 10.08 12.20 6.80
CA VAL A 135 9.02 11.22 6.50
C VAL A 135 7.76 11.53 7.29
N THR A 136 6.62 11.45 6.63
CA THR A 136 5.29 11.49 7.27
C THR A 136 4.46 10.29 6.85
N LEU A 137 3.90 9.54 7.81
CA LEU A 137 2.89 8.52 7.55
C LEU A 137 1.49 9.10 7.81
N TRP A 138 0.56 8.85 6.89
CA TRP A 138 -0.82 9.31 6.91
C TRP A 138 -1.77 8.13 7.01
N SER A 139 -2.73 8.22 7.93
CA SER A 139 -3.86 7.30 8.09
C SER A 139 -5.10 8.10 8.47
N ASP A 140 -6.27 7.68 7.97
CA ASP A 140 -7.59 8.23 8.33
C ASP A 140 -8.20 7.53 9.57
N SER A 141 -7.66 6.38 9.97
CA SER A 141 -8.09 5.61 11.13
C SER A 141 -7.66 6.25 12.45
N THR A 142 -8.58 6.99 13.08
CA THR A 142 -8.38 7.57 14.41
C THR A 142 -8.06 6.52 15.47
N VAL A 143 -8.65 5.33 15.35
CA VAL A 143 -8.41 4.21 16.27
C VAL A 143 -6.98 3.67 16.13
N ALA A 144 -6.50 3.47 14.90
CA ALA A 144 -5.14 3.01 14.67
C ALA A 144 -4.12 4.06 15.13
N LEU A 145 -4.36 5.34 14.84
CA LEU A 145 -3.51 6.43 15.32
C LEU A 145 -3.48 6.53 16.85
N TRP A 146 -4.62 6.33 17.51
CA TRP A 146 -4.69 6.31 18.98
C TRP A 146 -3.91 5.13 19.55
N TRP A 147 -4.08 3.91 19.02
CA TRP A 147 -3.32 2.74 19.46
C TRP A 147 -1.81 2.91 19.31
N ILE A 148 -1.35 3.53 18.21
CA ILE A 148 0.08 3.75 18.00
C ILE A 148 0.63 4.76 19.01
N LYS A 149 -0.14 5.80 19.36
CA LYS A 149 0.27 6.80 20.36
C LYS A 149 0.28 6.26 21.78
N GLU A 150 -0.74 5.49 22.16
CA GLU A 150 -0.95 5.02 23.54
C GLU A 150 -0.04 3.84 23.89
N TYR A 151 0.11 2.88 22.98
CA TYR A 151 0.91 1.66 23.20
C TYR A 151 2.31 1.78 22.59
N GLY A 152 2.88 2.98 22.60
CA GLY A 152 4.07 3.42 21.83
C GLY A 152 5.39 2.66 22.04
N ASP A 153 5.38 1.51 22.71
CA ASP A 153 6.56 0.67 22.94
C ASP A 153 6.50 -0.68 22.20
N TRP A 154 5.90 -0.70 21.01
CA TRP A 154 6.21 -1.74 20.03
C TRP A 154 7.57 -1.39 19.40
N SER A 155 8.63 -1.70 20.14
CA SER A 155 10.08 -1.50 19.92
C SER A 155 10.65 -2.01 18.59
N VAL A 156 9.83 -2.18 17.55
CA VAL A 156 10.23 -2.67 16.22
C VAL A 156 9.77 -1.73 15.09
N PHE A 157 8.93 -0.72 15.34
CA PHE A 157 8.29 0.03 14.25
C PHE A 157 8.43 1.55 14.36
N VAL A 158 9.65 2.03 14.04
CA VAL A 158 9.88 3.24 13.23
C VAL A 158 9.61 4.59 13.91
N ALA A 159 10.67 5.38 14.10
CA ALA A 159 10.63 6.80 14.43
C ALA A 159 10.13 7.63 13.23
N VAL A 160 8.84 7.58 12.92
CA VAL A 160 8.22 8.41 11.88
C VAL A 160 7.01 9.16 12.42
N ALA A 161 6.92 10.45 12.09
CA ALA A 161 5.79 11.29 12.43
C ALA A 161 4.51 10.80 11.72
N LEU A 162 3.51 10.41 12.51
CA LEU A 162 2.18 10.04 12.02
C LEU A 162 1.25 11.27 12.05
N LYS A 163 0.55 11.52 10.94
CA LYS A 163 -0.43 12.61 10.82
C LYS A 163 -1.78 12.08 10.33
N ARG A 164 -2.85 12.77 10.74
CA ARG A 164 -4.22 12.54 10.30
C ARG A 164 -4.45 13.26 8.97
N SER A 165 -5.12 12.64 8.01
CA SER A 165 -5.66 13.37 6.86
C SER A 165 -6.89 14.17 7.30
N GLU A 166 -6.77 15.50 7.38
CA GLU A 166 -7.92 16.39 7.56
C GLU A 166 -8.55 16.61 6.18
N SER A 167 -9.85 16.30 6.06
CA SER A 167 -10.71 16.53 4.89
C SER A 167 -11.46 17.84 5.00
#